data_AF-A0A3B9QVG4-F1
#
_entry.id   AF-A0A3B9QVG4-F1
#
_cell.length_a   1.000
_cell.length_b   1.000
_cell.length_c   1.000
_cell.angle_alpha   90.00
_cell.angle_beta   90.00
_cell.angle_gamma   90.00
#
_symmetry.space_group_name_H-M   'P 1'
#
loop_
_entity.id
_entity.type
_entity.pdbx_description
1 polymer ?
#
loop_
_entity_poly.entity_id
_entity_poly.type
_entity_poly.pdbx_seq_one_letter_code
_entity_poly.pdbx_strand_id
1 'polypeptide(L)'
;IGGQFDSMLAKLIVTGETRAEALQRAARALDEYTVEGLPTVIPFHRAVVADPAFAPELTDPEASSFTVYTRWIEEEWDNAVPAFDGDPAEEETVPPRTIAVEVDGRRLEVSVPGDLVGTGGAARRAPRKSSGGASAAATGDDVLAPMQGTVVTVLVEEGVEVAEGDPVLVLEAMKMENAVKAHKTGTVAGLAVAAGDGVKKSQLMLQLV
;
A
#
# COMPACT_ATOMS: atom_id res chain seq x y z
N ILE A 1 4.78 -2.01 4.65
CA ILE A 1 3.66 -1.30 3.96
C ILE A 1 3.06 -2.29 2.97
N GLY A 2 1.76 -2.55 2.99
CA GLY A 2 1.19 -3.55 2.08
C GLY A 2 1.09 -2.99 0.65
N GLY A 3 1.52 -3.74 -0.36
CA GLY A 3 1.58 -3.30 -1.77
C GLY A 3 0.24 -2.92 -2.42
N GLN A 4 -0.87 -3.12 -1.70
CA GLN A 4 -2.22 -2.73 -2.13
C GLN A 4 -2.62 -1.28 -1.80
N PHE A 5 -1.72 -0.49 -1.20
CA PHE A 5 -1.99 0.90 -0.82
C PHE A 5 -0.93 1.84 -1.40
N ASP A 6 -1.25 3.12 -1.43
CA ASP A 6 -0.30 4.18 -1.80
C ASP A 6 0.97 4.12 -0.94
N SER A 7 2.11 4.46 -1.55
CA SER A 7 3.43 4.39 -0.90
C SER A 7 3.68 5.50 0.13
N MET A 8 2.82 6.54 0.18
CA MET A 8 2.95 7.68 1.09
C MET A 8 2.66 7.28 2.54
N LEU A 9 3.70 7.35 3.37
CA LEU A 9 3.61 7.08 4.81
C LEU A 9 3.10 8.27 5.62
N ALA A 10 3.56 9.48 5.29
CA ALA A 10 3.35 10.66 6.11
C ALA A 10 3.49 11.94 5.28
N LYS A 11 3.00 13.05 5.84
CA LYS A 11 3.21 14.41 5.33
C LYS A 11 3.93 15.24 6.37
N LEU A 12 5.11 15.74 6.05
CA LEU A 12 5.79 16.75 6.85
C LEU A 12 5.29 18.13 6.44
N ILE A 13 4.56 18.80 7.33
CA ILE A 13 4.02 20.14 7.08
C ILE A 13 4.79 21.12 7.97
N VAL A 14 5.41 22.11 7.34
CA VAL A 14 6.20 23.14 8.02
C VAL A 14 5.64 24.51 7.67
N THR A 15 5.60 25.40 8.65
CA THR A 15 5.12 26.77 8.49
C THR A 15 6.14 27.76 9.03
N GLY A 16 6.15 28.96 8.47
CA GLY A 16 6.97 30.11 8.87
C GLY A 16 6.26 31.39 8.45
N GLU A 17 6.66 32.53 9.03
CA GLU A 17 6.13 33.85 8.65
C GLU A 17 6.62 34.25 7.27
N THR A 18 7.82 33.80 6.91
CA THR A 18 8.42 33.96 5.58
C THR A 18 8.76 32.61 4.96
N ARG A 19 8.92 32.59 3.63
CA ARG A 19 9.37 31.39 2.91
C ARG A 19 10.75 30.94 3.37
N ALA A 20 11.69 31.87 3.55
CA ALA A 20 13.03 31.58 4.05
C ALA A 20 13.00 30.91 5.43
N GLU A 21 12.17 31.42 6.35
CA GLU A 21 11.99 30.80 7.66
C GLU A 21 11.38 29.39 7.56
N ALA A 22 10.35 29.21 6.73
CA ALA A 22 9.75 27.91 6.51
C ALA A 22 10.74 26.90 5.92
N LEU A 23 11.59 27.32 4.98
CA LEU A 23 12.65 26.49 4.39
C LEU A 23 13.71 26.08 5.41
N GLN A 24 14.18 27.01 6.25
CA GLN A 24 15.13 26.71 7.33
C GLN A 24 14.55 25.71 8.34
N ARG A 25 13.29 25.90 8.74
CA ARG A 25 12.57 24.96 9.61
C ARG A 25 12.38 23.60 8.91
N ALA A 26 12.10 23.59 7.62
CA ALA A 26 11.93 22.36 6.85
C ALA A 26 13.23 21.57 6.70
N ALA A 27 14.34 22.24 6.42
CA ALA A 27 15.67 21.63 6.39
C ALA A 27 15.98 20.95 7.74
N ARG A 28 15.80 21.68 8.85
CA ARG A 28 15.99 21.11 10.19
C ARG A 28 15.05 19.93 10.48
N ALA A 29 13.77 20.07 10.17
CA ALA A 29 12.80 19.01 10.40
C ALA A 29 13.11 17.76 9.58
N LEU A 30 13.57 17.91 8.34
CA LEU A 30 13.99 16.81 7.48
C LEU A 30 15.29 16.16 8.00
N ASP A 31 16.26 16.91 8.51
CA ASP A 31 17.48 16.38 9.12
C ASP A 31 17.18 15.50 10.35
N GLU A 32 16.20 15.91 11.16
CA GLU A 32 15.75 15.15 12.33
C GLU A 32 14.79 13.98 11.96
N TYR A 33 14.21 13.98 10.75
CA TYR A 33 13.28 12.95 10.30
C TYR A 33 14.02 11.66 9.95
N THR A 34 13.95 10.67 10.85
CA THR A 34 14.54 9.34 10.64
C THR A 34 13.46 8.28 10.45
N VAL A 35 13.61 7.45 9.41
CA VAL A 35 12.79 6.26 9.17
C VAL A 35 13.75 5.12 8.82
N GLU A 36 13.61 4.00 9.53
CA GLU A 36 14.46 2.82 9.39
C GLU A 36 13.68 1.62 8.83
N GLY A 37 14.41 0.65 8.27
CA GLY A 37 13.83 -0.62 7.78
C GLY A 37 13.08 -0.52 6.45
N LEU A 38 13.10 0.63 5.79
CA LEU A 38 12.50 0.83 4.48
C LEU A 38 13.15 2.00 3.73
N PRO A 39 13.30 1.90 2.39
CA PRO A 39 13.76 3.02 1.57
C PRO A 39 12.74 4.16 1.63
N THR A 40 13.22 5.40 1.75
CA THR A 40 12.37 6.60 1.76
C THR A 40 12.90 7.69 0.83
N VAL A 41 12.03 8.63 0.50
CA VAL A 41 12.36 9.85 -0.26
C VAL A 41 12.89 10.99 0.64
N ILE A 42 13.13 10.74 1.94
CA ILE A 42 13.64 11.77 2.86
C ILE A 42 15.00 12.34 2.40
N PRO A 43 16.00 11.54 1.96
CA PRO A 43 17.25 12.08 1.45
C PRO A 43 17.06 13.00 0.24
N PHE A 44 16.13 12.65 -0.66
CA PHE A 44 15.75 13.50 -1.80
C PHE A 44 15.15 14.84 -1.33
N HIS A 45 14.22 14.82 -0.38
CA HIS A 45 13.64 16.05 0.16
C HIS A 45 14.69 16.94 0.85
N ARG A 46 15.67 16.36 1.55
CA ARG A 46 16.80 17.11 2.13
C ARG A 46 17.63 17.80 1.05
N ALA A 47 17.91 17.13 -0.06
CA ALA A 47 18.65 17.71 -1.17
C ALA A 47 17.87 18.87 -1.81
N VAL A 48 16.58 18.67 -2.12
CA VAL A 48 15.75 19.68 -2.79
C VAL A 48 15.52 20.92 -1.93
N VAL A 49 15.27 20.79 -0.62
CA VAL A 49 14.96 21.94 0.24
C VAL A 49 16.15 22.90 0.40
N ALA A 50 17.37 22.43 0.12
CA ALA A 50 18.61 23.20 0.15
C ALA A 50 19.12 23.58 -1.26
N ASP A 51 18.48 23.11 -2.32
CA ASP A 51 18.90 23.38 -3.70
C ASP A 51 18.65 24.85 -4.07
N PRO A 52 19.63 25.60 -4.60
CA PRO A 52 19.45 27.00 -4.98
C PRO A 52 18.35 27.24 -6.00
N ALA A 53 18.04 26.27 -6.88
CA ALA A 53 16.93 26.40 -7.82
C ALA A 53 15.58 26.42 -7.10
N PHE A 54 15.45 25.68 -5.99
CA PHE A 54 14.24 25.62 -5.18
C PHE A 54 14.22 26.67 -4.06
N ALA A 55 15.35 26.91 -3.40
CA ALA A 55 15.51 27.73 -2.20
C ALA A 55 16.63 28.78 -2.36
N PRO A 56 16.57 29.64 -3.39
CA PRO A 56 17.64 30.61 -3.65
C PRO A 56 17.86 31.57 -2.48
N GLU A 57 16.81 31.86 -1.70
CA GLU A 57 16.87 32.77 -0.54
C GLU A 57 17.77 32.26 0.59
N LEU A 58 18.09 30.97 0.61
CA LEU A 58 19.04 30.40 1.58
C LEU A 58 20.50 30.71 1.21
N THR A 59 20.77 31.02 -0.06
CA THR A 59 22.11 31.28 -0.59
C THR A 59 22.33 32.73 -1.00
N ASP A 60 21.27 33.42 -1.42
CA ASP A 60 21.26 34.81 -1.84
C ASP A 60 20.04 35.52 -1.22
N PRO A 61 20.24 36.35 -0.18
CA PRO A 61 19.15 37.10 0.47
C PRO A 61 18.38 38.05 -0.46
N GLU A 62 18.97 38.45 -1.59
CA GLU A 62 18.34 39.34 -2.58
C GLU A 62 17.55 38.56 -3.64
N ALA A 63 17.58 37.22 -3.59
CA ALA A 63 16.84 36.40 -4.54
C ALA A 63 15.33 36.62 -4.41
N SER A 64 14.68 36.89 -5.54
CA SER A 64 13.25 37.20 -5.59
C SER A 64 12.37 36.07 -6.14
N SER A 65 12.97 35.02 -6.74
CA SER A 65 12.24 33.90 -7.35
C SER A 65 13.06 32.61 -7.39
N PHE A 66 12.43 31.46 -7.14
CA PHE A 66 12.95 30.14 -7.46
C PHE A 66 12.87 29.84 -8.97
N THR A 67 13.70 28.94 -9.48
CA THR A 67 13.80 28.58 -10.90
C THR A 67 13.26 27.19 -11.23
N VAL A 68 12.71 26.47 -10.26
CA VAL A 68 12.06 25.17 -10.49
C VAL A 68 10.81 25.30 -11.37
N TYR A 69 10.58 24.28 -12.20
CA TYR A 69 9.42 24.12 -13.06
C TYR A 69 8.96 22.65 -13.07
N THR A 70 7.86 22.34 -13.76
CA THR A 70 7.17 21.04 -13.65
C THR A 70 7.97 19.83 -14.12
N ARG A 71 9.07 20.03 -14.85
CA ARG A 71 9.99 18.97 -15.32
C ARG A 71 11.42 19.16 -14.84
N TRP A 72 11.63 20.06 -13.87
CA TRP A 72 12.97 20.43 -13.42
C TRP A 72 13.74 19.22 -12.83
N ILE A 73 13.05 18.33 -12.12
CA ILE A 73 13.67 17.12 -11.55
C ILE A 73 14.21 16.21 -12.66
N GLU A 74 13.50 16.12 -13.77
CA GLU A 74 13.82 15.25 -14.91
C GLU A 74 14.84 15.86 -15.88
N GLU A 75 14.86 17.20 -15.99
CA GLU A 75 15.66 17.90 -17.02
C GLU A 75 16.96 18.51 -16.47
N GLU A 76 16.97 18.98 -15.23
CA GLU A 76 18.05 19.81 -14.70
C GLU A 76 18.62 19.35 -13.34
N TRP A 77 17.81 18.69 -12.51
CA TRP A 77 18.28 18.28 -11.20
C TRP A 77 19.26 17.10 -11.27
N ASP A 78 20.42 17.24 -10.62
CA ASP A 78 21.41 16.18 -10.54
C ASP A 78 21.09 15.24 -9.37
N ASN A 79 20.77 13.98 -9.68
CA ASN A 79 20.41 12.99 -8.67
C ASN A 79 21.65 12.44 -7.95
N ALA A 80 22.10 13.18 -6.95
CA ALA A 80 23.20 12.80 -6.07
C ALA A 80 22.75 11.96 -4.85
N VAL A 81 21.48 11.50 -4.80
CA VAL A 81 20.96 10.75 -3.65
C VAL A 81 21.48 9.31 -3.69
N PRO A 82 22.14 8.83 -2.62
CA PRO A 82 22.62 7.46 -2.57
C PRO A 82 21.45 6.47 -2.58
N ALA A 83 21.66 5.32 -3.22
CA ALA A 83 20.73 4.20 -3.10
C ALA A 83 20.64 3.76 -1.63
N PHE A 84 19.44 3.39 -1.20
CA PHE A 84 19.24 2.80 0.11
C PHE A 84 20.01 1.48 0.22
N ASP A 85 20.84 1.35 1.24
CA ASP A 85 21.74 0.21 1.48
C ASP A 85 21.31 -0.66 2.66
N GLY A 86 20.16 -0.36 3.27
CA GLY A 86 19.62 -1.16 4.37
C GLY A 86 19.14 -2.53 3.87
N ASP A 87 19.43 -3.56 4.66
CA ASP A 87 18.88 -4.89 4.41
C ASP A 87 17.34 -4.81 4.43
N PRO A 88 16.63 -5.36 3.43
CA PRO A 88 15.20 -5.56 3.56
C PRO A 88 15.00 -6.36 4.84
N ALA A 89 14.16 -5.86 5.75
CA ALA A 89 13.83 -6.59 6.96
C ALA A 89 13.47 -8.02 6.55
N GLU A 90 14.30 -9.00 6.94
CA GLU A 90 14.04 -10.39 6.62
C GLU A 90 12.64 -10.69 7.13
N GLU A 91 11.71 -10.98 6.23
CA GLU A 91 10.48 -11.65 6.64
C GLU A 91 10.95 -12.97 7.24
N GLU A 92 10.98 -13.02 8.58
CA GLU A 92 11.31 -14.21 9.34
C GLU A 92 10.20 -15.23 9.06
N THR A 93 10.32 -15.91 7.92
CA THR A 93 9.38 -16.93 7.47
C THR A 93 9.65 -18.15 8.32
N VAL A 94 8.87 -18.31 9.40
CA VAL A 94 8.98 -19.51 10.22
C VAL A 94 8.49 -20.69 9.37
N PRO A 95 9.37 -21.65 9.00
CA PRO A 95 9.01 -22.71 8.09
C PRO A 95 7.88 -23.55 8.71
N PRO A 96 6.93 -24.05 7.89
CA PRO A 96 5.88 -24.91 8.37
C PRO A 96 6.46 -26.16 9.02
N ARG A 97 5.85 -26.59 10.12
CA ARG A 97 6.27 -27.76 10.89
C ARG A 97 5.22 -28.86 10.75
N THR A 98 5.67 -30.07 10.47
CA THR A 98 4.81 -31.25 10.48
C THR A 98 4.69 -31.78 11.90
N ILE A 99 3.46 -31.85 12.42
CA ILE A 99 3.16 -32.47 13.71
C ILE A 99 2.25 -33.69 13.50
N ALA A 100 2.45 -34.73 14.31
CA ALA A 100 1.54 -35.87 14.34
C ALA A 100 0.41 -35.58 15.34
N VAL A 101 -0.83 -35.58 14.85
CA VAL A 101 -2.05 -35.40 15.65
C VAL A 101 -2.85 -36.70 15.59
N GLU A 102 -3.40 -37.11 16.72
CA GLU A 102 -4.29 -38.28 16.78
C GLU A 102 -5.75 -37.81 16.71
N VAL A 103 -6.49 -38.32 15.73
CA VAL A 103 -7.94 -38.08 15.56
C VAL A 103 -8.61 -39.44 15.47
N ASP A 104 -9.58 -39.70 16.36
CA ASP A 104 -10.33 -40.97 16.42
C ASP A 104 -9.46 -42.22 16.48
N GLY A 105 -8.33 -42.16 17.21
CA GLY A 105 -7.40 -43.29 17.37
C GLY A 105 -6.47 -43.52 16.18
N ARG A 106 -6.44 -42.60 15.21
CA ARG A 106 -5.56 -42.66 14.03
C ARG A 106 -4.58 -41.50 14.04
N ARG A 107 -3.29 -41.81 13.86
CA ARG A 107 -2.21 -40.83 13.77
C ARG A 107 -2.16 -40.21 12.37
N LEU A 108 -2.32 -38.89 12.30
CA LEU A 108 -2.30 -38.07 11.08
C LEU A 108 -1.15 -37.08 11.16
N GLU A 109 -0.40 -36.92 10.06
CA GLU A 109 0.61 -35.86 9.95
C GLU A 109 -0.04 -34.60 9.38
N VAL A 110 0.04 -33.50 10.13
CA VAL A 110 -0.53 -32.21 9.75
C VAL A 110 0.60 -31.19 9.65
N SER A 111 0.71 -30.53 8.50
CA SER A 111 1.60 -29.39 8.32
C SER A 111 0.94 -28.14 8.91
N VAL A 112 1.61 -27.50 9.85
CA VAL A 112 1.13 -26.30 10.54
C VAL A 112 2.08 -25.15 10.25
N PRO A 113 1.59 -23.94 9.92
CA PRO A 113 2.42 -22.75 9.82
C PRO A 113 3.30 -22.58 11.07
N GLY A 114 4.58 -22.22 10.88
CA GLY A 114 5.57 -22.25 11.96
C GLY A 114 5.29 -21.27 13.11
N ASP A 115 4.49 -20.25 12.86
CA ASP A 115 4.02 -19.23 13.82
C ASP A 115 2.91 -19.72 14.77
N LEU A 116 2.24 -20.83 14.43
CA LEU A 116 1.18 -21.43 15.24
C LEU A 116 1.70 -22.30 16.40
N VAL A 117 2.95 -22.77 16.33
CA VAL A 117 3.54 -23.75 17.27
C VAL A 117 4.63 -23.13 18.15
N GLY A 118 4.37 -21.93 18.68
CA GLY A 118 5.26 -21.22 19.61
C GLY A 118 4.91 -21.49 21.08
N THR A 119 5.82 -22.12 21.82
CA THR A 119 5.72 -22.33 23.28
C THR A 119 6.06 -21.06 24.05
N GLY A 120 5.08 -20.45 24.72
CA GLY A 120 5.22 -19.80 26.04
C GLY A 120 6.11 -18.56 26.22
N GLY A 121 6.80 -18.05 25.19
CA GLY A 121 7.56 -16.80 25.29
C GLY A 121 6.68 -15.60 24.93
N ALA A 122 6.59 -14.61 25.81
CA ALA A 122 5.98 -13.31 25.52
C ALA A 122 6.81 -12.53 24.49
N ALA A 123 6.80 -12.98 23.24
CA ALA A 123 7.22 -12.18 22.10
C ALA A 123 6.12 -11.13 21.87
N ARG A 124 6.51 -9.85 21.86
CA ARG A 124 5.64 -8.73 21.55
C ARG A 124 4.87 -9.04 20.27
N ARG A 125 3.56 -9.30 20.40
CA ARG A 125 2.67 -9.47 19.26
C ARG A 125 2.73 -8.18 18.44
N ALA A 126 3.34 -8.24 17.27
CA ALA A 126 2.94 -7.36 16.18
C ALA A 126 1.41 -7.47 16.03
N PRO A 127 0.68 -6.37 15.77
CA PRO A 127 -0.76 -6.44 15.61
C PRO A 127 -1.08 -7.36 14.43
N ARG A 128 -1.60 -8.56 14.77
CA ARG A 128 -2.16 -9.48 13.78
C ARG A 128 -3.23 -8.70 13.01
N LYS A 129 -3.19 -8.75 11.67
CA LYS A 129 -4.37 -8.49 10.84
C LYS A 129 -5.52 -9.26 11.49
N SER A 130 -6.50 -8.55 12.03
CA SER A 130 -7.78 -9.19 12.32
C SER A 130 -8.34 -9.60 10.96
N SER A 131 -8.27 -10.89 10.66
CA SER A 131 -9.24 -11.52 9.78
C SER A 131 -10.58 -11.46 10.51
N GLY A 132 -11.17 -10.27 10.49
CA GLY A 132 -12.50 -10.02 11.03
C GLY A 132 -13.52 -10.58 10.05
N GLY A 133 -14.21 -11.63 10.50
CA GLY A 133 -15.31 -12.27 9.79
C GLY A 133 -14.85 -13.44 8.94
N ALA A 134 -15.25 -14.64 9.33
CA ALA A 134 -15.29 -15.77 8.41
C ALA A 134 -16.24 -15.39 7.26
N SER A 135 -15.70 -14.92 6.13
CA SER A 135 -16.33 -15.18 4.85
C SER A 135 -15.95 -16.61 4.46
N ALA A 136 -16.87 -17.32 3.84
CA ALA A 136 -16.60 -18.62 3.24
C ALA A 136 -15.28 -18.57 2.45
N ALA A 137 -14.52 -19.67 2.48
CA ALA A 137 -13.29 -19.79 1.70
C ALA A 137 -13.58 -19.35 0.27
N ALA A 138 -12.91 -18.29 -0.18
CA ALA A 138 -13.13 -17.75 -1.51
C ALA A 138 -12.83 -18.85 -2.52
N THR A 139 -13.82 -19.23 -3.31
CA THR A 139 -13.59 -20.17 -4.40
C THR A 139 -12.76 -19.48 -5.46
N GLY A 140 -12.11 -20.23 -6.37
CA GLY A 140 -11.38 -19.64 -7.49
C GLY A 140 -12.25 -18.79 -8.44
N ASP A 141 -13.56 -18.75 -8.19
CA ASP A 141 -14.57 -18.07 -8.98
C ASP A 141 -14.91 -16.69 -8.38
N ASP A 142 -14.59 -16.45 -7.11
CA ASP A 142 -15.00 -15.24 -6.40
C ASP A 142 -14.18 -14.00 -6.79
N VAL A 143 -14.88 -12.94 -7.20
CA VAL A 143 -14.30 -11.60 -7.37
C VAL A 143 -14.57 -10.80 -6.09
N LEU A 144 -13.52 -10.67 -5.28
CA LEU A 144 -13.55 -9.97 -4.00
C LEU A 144 -13.10 -8.52 -4.11
N ALA A 145 -13.64 -7.65 -3.26
CA ALA A 145 -13.20 -6.26 -3.16
C ALA A 145 -11.71 -6.18 -2.72
N PRO A 146 -10.79 -5.65 -3.53
CA PRO A 146 -9.36 -5.62 -3.19
C PRO A 146 -9.07 -4.66 -2.03
N MET A 147 -9.92 -3.64 -1.87
CA MET A 147 -9.84 -2.62 -0.84
C MET A 147 -11.24 -2.18 -0.40
N GLN A 148 -11.31 -1.49 0.74
CA GLN A 148 -12.53 -0.83 1.18
C GLN A 148 -12.77 0.43 0.33
N GLY A 149 -13.99 0.62 -0.14
CA GLY A 149 -14.36 1.75 -1.00
C GLY A 149 -15.85 1.80 -1.28
N THR A 150 -16.24 2.67 -2.21
CA THR A 150 -17.62 2.79 -2.71
C THR A 150 -17.67 2.32 -4.15
N VAL A 151 -18.68 1.53 -4.53
CA VAL A 151 -18.90 1.14 -5.93
C VAL A 151 -19.38 2.36 -6.71
N VAL A 152 -18.60 2.83 -7.67
CA VAL A 152 -18.98 3.98 -8.52
C VAL A 152 -19.92 3.50 -9.62
N THR A 153 -19.56 2.42 -10.29
CA THR A 153 -20.32 1.86 -11.41
C THR A 153 -20.00 0.38 -11.56
N VAL A 154 -21.04 -0.41 -11.86
CA VAL A 154 -20.90 -1.80 -12.28
C VAL A 154 -20.93 -1.81 -13.81
N LEU A 155 -19.93 -2.43 -14.45
CA LEU A 155 -19.74 -2.41 -15.90
C LEU A 155 -20.33 -3.65 -16.60
N VAL A 156 -20.77 -4.62 -15.82
CA VAL A 156 -21.25 -5.93 -16.29
C VAL A 156 -22.61 -6.26 -15.70
N GLU A 157 -23.38 -7.06 -16.42
CA GLU A 157 -24.67 -7.59 -15.98
C GLU A 157 -24.56 -9.08 -15.66
N GLU A 158 -25.52 -9.59 -14.87
CA GLU A 158 -25.58 -11.01 -14.55
C GLU A 158 -25.85 -11.85 -15.81
N GLY A 159 -25.07 -12.92 -16.01
CA GLY A 159 -25.13 -13.79 -17.17
C GLY A 159 -24.27 -13.36 -18.37
N VAL A 160 -23.52 -12.26 -18.27
CA VAL A 160 -22.60 -11.81 -19.34
C VAL A 160 -21.26 -12.55 -19.24
N GLU A 161 -20.72 -12.98 -20.38
CA GLU A 161 -19.34 -13.49 -20.49
C GLU A 161 -18.33 -12.33 -20.49
N VAL A 162 -17.26 -12.48 -19.71
CA VAL A 162 -16.12 -11.56 -19.66
C VAL A 162 -14.82 -12.32 -19.85
N ALA A 163 -13.83 -11.67 -20.48
CA ALA A 163 -12.49 -12.22 -20.61
C ALA A 163 -11.61 -11.84 -19.40
N GLU A 164 -10.55 -12.62 -19.14
CA GLU A 164 -9.53 -12.25 -18.17
C GLU A 164 -8.97 -10.83 -18.47
N GLY A 165 -8.94 -9.99 -17.43
CA GLY A 165 -8.48 -8.61 -17.52
C GLY A 165 -9.56 -7.58 -17.86
N ASP A 166 -10.76 -8.02 -18.26
CA ASP A 166 -11.87 -7.11 -18.54
C ASP A 166 -12.34 -6.40 -17.26
N PRO A 167 -12.62 -5.09 -17.31
CA PRO A 167 -13.09 -4.36 -16.15
C PRO A 167 -14.54 -4.74 -15.84
N VAL A 168 -14.79 -5.20 -14.61
CA VAL A 168 -16.13 -5.64 -14.17
C VAL A 168 -16.86 -4.56 -13.37
N LEU A 169 -16.15 -3.77 -12.57
CA LEU A 169 -16.70 -2.63 -11.82
C LEU A 169 -15.62 -1.62 -11.48
N VAL A 170 -16.04 -0.42 -11.06
CA VAL A 170 -15.15 0.65 -10.62
C VAL A 170 -15.43 0.96 -9.15
N LEU A 171 -14.37 0.96 -8.33
CA LEU A 171 -14.42 1.36 -6.92
C LEU A 171 -13.78 2.74 -6.75
N GLU A 172 -14.41 3.60 -5.97
CA GLU A 172 -13.78 4.80 -5.43
C GLU A 172 -13.20 4.49 -4.05
N ALA A 173 -11.90 4.67 -3.91
CA ALA A 173 -11.23 4.65 -2.63
C ALA A 173 -10.15 5.72 -2.60
N MET A 174 -10.01 6.41 -1.46
CA MET A 174 -8.99 7.46 -1.29
C MET A 174 -9.04 8.56 -2.37
N LYS A 175 -10.25 8.91 -2.85
CA LYS A 175 -10.51 9.88 -3.94
C LYS A 175 -9.92 9.47 -5.31
N MET A 176 -9.65 8.18 -5.50
CA MET A 176 -9.23 7.62 -6.77
C MET A 176 -10.19 6.52 -7.20
N GLU A 177 -10.45 6.47 -8.50
CA GLU A 177 -11.21 5.42 -9.14
C GLU A 177 -10.29 4.26 -9.55
N ASN A 178 -10.62 3.05 -9.09
CA ASN A 178 -9.88 1.84 -9.36
C ASN A 178 -10.79 0.84 -10.06
N ALA A 179 -10.46 0.48 -11.29
CA ALA A 179 -11.14 -0.58 -12.02
C ALA A 179 -10.79 -1.95 -11.43
N VAL A 180 -11.80 -2.70 -10.99
CA VAL A 180 -11.66 -4.11 -10.65
C VAL A 180 -11.80 -4.91 -11.94
N LYS A 181 -10.82 -5.77 -12.20
CA LYS A 181 -10.74 -6.60 -13.40
C LYS A 181 -11.12 -8.04 -13.10
N ALA A 182 -11.68 -8.73 -14.09
CA ALA A 182 -11.89 -10.16 -14.06
C ALA A 182 -10.53 -10.88 -13.96
N HIS A 183 -10.38 -11.76 -12.97
CA HIS A 183 -9.14 -12.54 -12.77
C HIS A 183 -9.07 -13.80 -13.64
N LYS A 184 -10.15 -14.14 -14.34
CA LYS A 184 -10.23 -15.21 -15.33
C LYS A 184 -11.38 -14.95 -16.30
N THR A 185 -11.38 -15.65 -17.44
CA THR A 185 -12.55 -15.71 -18.32
C THR A 185 -13.68 -16.50 -17.66
N GLY A 186 -14.92 -16.03 -17.78
CA GLY A 186 -16.10 -16.70 -17.24
C GLY A 186 -17.38 -15.90 -17.41
N THR A 187 -18.49 -16.47 -16.97
CA THR A 187 -19.81 -15.82 -16.94
C THR A 187 -20.04 -15.18 -15.58
N VAL A 188 -20.51 -13.94 -15.57
CA VAL A 188 -20.83 -13.21 -14.34
C VAL A 188 -22.05 -13.85 -13.66
N ALA A 189 -21.90 -14.23 -12.39
CA ALA A 189 -22.96 -14.78 -11.55
C ALA A 189 -22.92 -14.16 -10.14
N GLY A 190 -24.07 -14.10 -9.46
CA GLY A 190 -24.13 -13.71 -8.05
C GLY A 190 -23.66 -12.28 -7.79
N LEU A 191 -24.02 -11.34 -8.66
CA LEU A 191 -23.70 -9.92 -8.51
C LEU A 191 -24.36 -9.38 -7.23
N ALA A 192 -23.55 -9.13 -6.21
CA ALA A 192 -23.99 -8.84 -4.84
C ALA A 192 -23.86 -7.35 -4.45
N VAL A 193 -23.49 -6.48 -5.41
CA VAL A 193 -23.23 -5.05 -5.17
C VAL A 193 -23.83 -4.19 -6.27
N ALA A 194 -24.26 -2.97 -5.93
CA ALA A 194 -24.77 -1.96 -6.83
C ALA A 194 -23.98 -0.65 -6.72
N ALA A 195 -24.15 0.23 -7.71
CA ALA A 195 -23.57 1.57 -7.66
C ALA A 195 -24.06 2.35 -6.43
N GLY A 196 -23.13 2.97 -5.71
CA GLY A 196 -23.35 3.65 -4.43
C GLY A 196 -23.09 2.79 -3.20
N ASP A 197 -22.93 1.46 -3.34
CA ASP A 197 -22.69 0.59 -2.19
C ASP A 197 -21.30 0.75 -1.61
N GLY A 198 -21.21 0.77 -0.27
CA GLY A 198 -19.94 0.68 0.45
C GLY A 198 -19.51 -0.78 0.59
N VAL A 199 -18.31 -1.11 0.12
CA VAL A 199 -17.72 -2.45 0.22
C VAL A 199 -16.55 -2.47 1.20
N LYS A 200 -16.43 -3.55 1.97
CA LYS A 200 -15.27 -3.83 2.82
C LYS A 200 -14.22 -4.62 2.05
N LYS A 201 -12.96 -4.55 2.49
CA LYS A 201 -11.91 -5.40 1.96
C LYS A 201 -12.31 -6.88 2.04
N SER A 202 -12.07 -7.62 0.96
CA SER A 202 -12.40 -9.04 0.80
C SER A 202 -13.90 -9.38 0.86
N GLN A 203 -14.78 -8.38 0.75
CA GLN A 203 -16.20 -8.62 0.54
C GLN A 203 -16.43 -9.18 -0.86
N LEU A 204 -17.24 -10.24 -0.97
CA LEU A 204 -17.66 -10.81 -2.25
C LEU A 204 -18.48 -9.78 -3.03
N MET A 205 -18.13 -9.56 -4.30
CA MET A 205 -18.84 -8.63 -5.19
C MET A 205 -19.59 -9.37 -6.29
N LEU A 206 -18.96 -10.36 -6.93
CA LEU A 206 -19.56 -11.25 -7.93
C LEU A 206 -18.73 -12.53 -8.05
N GLN A 207 -19.22 -13.48 -8.83
CA GLN A 207 -18.52 -14.72 -9.20
C GLN A 207 -18.35 -14.81 -10.72
N LEU A 208 -17.28 -15.48 -11.15
CA LEU A 208 -17.01 -15.82 -12.55
C LEU A 208 -17.06 -17.34 -12.69
N VAL A 209 -18.12 -17.85 -13.32
CA VAL A 209 -18.37 -19.29 -13.50
C VAL A 209 -18.00 -19.74 -14.91
#